data_AF-A0A836RNF0-F1
#
_entry.id   AF-A0A836RNF0-F1
#
_cell.length_a   1.000
_cell.length_b   1.000
_cell.length_c   1.000
_cell.angle_alpha   90.00
_cell.angle_beta   90.00
_cell.angle_gamma   90.00
#
_symmetry.space_group_name_H-M   'P 1'
#
loop_
_entity.id
_entity.type
_entity.pdbx_description
1 polymer ?
#
loop_
_entity_poly.entity_id
_entity_poly.type
_entity_poly.pdbx_seq_one_letter_code
_entity_poly.pdbx_strand_id
1 'polypeptide(L)'
;MSRTSGTSGKGRIPGREPSGKARKGRKSRRLGLERLEERVLLSAAVDQSRYAADTLLVRFGDQTAPDEQAQLLSQYNGTVERQLGLVGATVVRVPEGTDIEAMASSLTADPRVEWAEPDYYWTLNAVPNDPRFNELWGLNNTGQLGGTPDADIDAPEAWDVFTGDSSVVVAVIDTGIDYNHEDLAANMWRNPGEIPGDGIDNEGNGYIDDVYGIDPWGDDSDPMDDNDHGTHVAGTIGAVGDNGIGVVGVNW
;
A
#
# COMPACT_ATOMS: atom_id res chain seq x y z
N MET A 1 -53.04 -63.83 -12.44
CA MET A 1 -54.11 -63.09 -13.14
C MET A 1 -53.41 -61.99 -13.97
N SER A 2 -53.08 -62.28 -15.24
CA SER A 2 -53.72 -61.79 -16.48
C SER A 2 -53.66 -60.25 -16.65
N ARG A 3 -52.81 -59.73 -17.57
CA ARG A 3 -53.10 -59.22 -18.96
C ARG A 3 -53.90 -57.89 -18.92
N THR A 4 -53.64 -56.79 -19.65
CA THR A 4 -53.27 -56.53 -21.06
C THR A 4 -53.17 -54.99 -21.26
N SER A 5 -52.13 -54.43 -21.91
CA SER A 5 -52.04 -53.89 -23.30
C SER A 5 -52.92 -52.68 -23.70
N GLY A 6 -52.30 -51.63 -24.27
CA GLY A 6 -52.96 -50.57 -25.04
C GLY A 6 -51.97 -49.84 -25.98
N THR A 7 -52.00 -50.20 -27.26
CA THR A 7 -51.25 -49.72 -28.44
C THR A 7 -51.72 -48.35 -28.97
N SER A 8 -50.81 -47.48 -29.43
CA SER A 8 -50.44 -47.13 -30.83
C SER A 8 -51.53 -46.51 -31.73
N GLY A 9 -51.26 -45.31 -32.26
CA GLY A 9 -51.98 -44.68 -33.36
C GLY A 9 -51.08 -43.70 -34.14
N LYS A 10 -50.62 -44.13 -35.32
CA LYS A 10 -49.85 -43.37 -36.34
C LYS A 10 -50.76 -42.45 -37.16
N GLY A 11 -50.21 -41.35 -37.68
CA GLY A 11 -50.73 -40.61 -38.86
C GLY A 11 -49.81 -39.44 -39.23
N ARG A 12 -48.78 -39.65 -40.06
CA ARG A 12 -48.72 -39.59 -41.54
C ARG A 12 -48.39 -38.18 -42.07
N ILE A 13 -47.19 -38.09 -42.63
CA ILE A 13 -46.60 -36.98 -43.40
C ILE A 13 -47.28 -36.88 -44.79
N PRO A 14 -47.44 -35.65 -45.31
CA PRO A 14 -46.89 -35.28 -46.63
C PRO A 14 -46.06 -33.98 -46.48
N GLY A 15 -44.93 -33.73 -47.13
CA GLY A 15 -44.58 -34.07 -48.51
C GLY A 15 -44.35 -32.77 -49.31
N ARG A 16 -43.24 -32.06 -49.00
CA ARG A 16 -42.38 -31.19 -49.84
C ARG A 16 -42.98 -30.19 -50.86
N GLU A 17 -42.62 -28.91 -50.68
CA GLU A 17 -42.05 -28.07 -51.76
C GLU A 17 -40.82 -27.29 -51.21
N PRO A 18 -39.72 -27.13 -51.99
CA PRO A 18 -38.50 -26.51 -51.52
C PRO A 18 -38.48 -25.01 -51.83
N SER A 19 -38.80 -24.16 -50.85
CA SER A 19 -38.54 -22.72 -51.01
C SER A 19 -37.04 -22.47 -50.82
N GLY A 20 -36.35 -22.20 -51.93
CA GLY A 20 -34.96 -21.76 -51.94
C GLY A 20 -34.80 -20.48 -51.12
N LYS A 21 -34.19 -20.59 -49.94
CA LYS A 21 -33.61 -19.44 -49.24
C LYS A 21 -32.11 -19.52 -49.39
N ALA A 22 -31.60 -18.54 -50.13
CA ALA A 22 -30.20 -18.30 -50.41
C ALA A 22 -29.35 -18.41 -49.14
N ARG A 23 -28.23 -19.15 -49.23
CA ARG A 23 -27.16 -19.10 -48.25
C ARG A 23 -26.69 -17.65 -48.14
N LYS A 24 -27.05 -16.96 -47.05
CA LYS A 24 -26.42 -15.68 -46.68
C LYS A 24 -24.93 -15.98 -46.52
N GLY A 25 -24.13 -15.47 -47.46
CA GLY A 25 -22.68 -15.54 -47.39
C GLY A 25 -22.21 -15.03 -46.03
N ARG A 26 -21.35 -15.81 -45.37
CA ARG A 26 -20.64 -15.37 -44.17
C ARG A 26 -19.88 -14.10 -44.57
N LYS A 27 -20.29 -12.94 -44.06
CA LYS A 27 -19.51 -11.71 -44.18
C LYS A 27 -18.21 -11.95 -43.40
N SER A 28 -17.14 -12.30 -44.12
CA SER A 28 -15.79 -12.24 -43.58
C SER A 28 -15.47 -10.77 -43.35
N ARG A 29 -15.46 -10.34 -42.10
CA ARG A 29 -14.89 -9.03 -41.74
C ARG A 29 -13.38 -9.23 -41.71
N ARG A 30 -12.65 -8.52 -42.57
CA ARG A 30 -11.21 -8.33 -42.38
C ARG A 30 -11.05 -7.66 -41.01
N LEU A 31 -10.23 -8.25 -40.15
CA LEU A 31 -9.70 -7.55 -38.98
C LEU A 31 -9.00 -6.30 -39.51
N GLY A 32 -9.60 -5.13 -39.26
CA GLY A 32 -8.87 -3.89 -39.40
C GLY A 32 -7.75 -3.92 -38.38
N LEU A 33 -6.50 -3.87 -38.83
CA LEU A 33 -5.43 -3.39 -37.99
C LEU A 33 -5.77 -1.94 -37.69
N GLU A 34 -6.41 -1.70 -36.54
CA GLU A 34 -6.37 -0.38 -35.96
C GLU A 34 -4.91 -0.11 -35.60
N ARG A 35 -4.41 1.03 -36.08
CA ARG A 35 -3.10 1.54 -35.72
C ARG A 35 -3.15 1.70 -34.22
N LEU A 36 -2.51 0.78 -33.50
CA LEU A 36 -2.28 0.94 -32.06
C LEU A 36 -1.74 2.35 -31.91
N GLU A 37 -2.47 3.18 -31.18
CA GLU A 37 -1.99 4.47 -30.70
C GLU A 37 -0.57 4.24 -30.16
N GLU A 38 0.33 5.22 -30.33
CA GLU A 38 1.65 5.16 -29.73
C GLU A 38 1.46 4.99 -28.22
N ARG A 39 1.48 3.73 -27.78
CA ARG A 39 1.71 3.37 -26.41
C ARG A 39 3.15 3.77 -26.19
N VAL A 40 3.33 5.03 -25.81
CA VAL A 40 4.45 5.42 -24.96
C VAL A 40 4.41 4.36 -23.87
N LEU A 41 5.35 3.42 -23.97
CA LEU A 41 5.72 2.62 -22.83
C LEU A 41 5.95 3.66 -21.75
N LEU A 42 5.08 3.71 -20.74
CA LEU A 42 5.58 4.01 -19.42
C LEU A 42 6.59 2.88 -19.16
N SER A 43 7.81 3.01 -19.70
CA SER A 43 8.96 2.82 -18.84
C SER A 43 8.56 3.63 -17.61
N ALA A 44 8.49 2.98 -16.46
CA ALA A 44 8.46 3.69 -15.19
C ALA A 44 9.35 4.90 -15.40
N ALA A 45 8.74 6.09 -15.49
CA ALA A 45 9.51 7.30 -15.55
C ALA A 45 10.18 7.24 -14.19
N VAL A 46 11.45 6.83 -14.20
CA VAL A 46 12.27 6.80 -13.02
C VAL A 46 12.06 8.19 -12.45
N ASP A 47 11.44 8.22 -11.28
CA ASP A 47 10.91 9.43 -10.70
C ASP A 47 12.13 10.27 -10.32
N GLN A 48 12.59 11.11 -11.25
CA GLN A 48 13.77 11.96 -11.11
C GLN A 48 13.62 12.98 -9.98
N SER A 49 12.47 13.00 -9.28
CA SER A 49 12.23 13.80 -8.08
C SER A 49 12.70 13.14 -6.78
N ARG A 50 13.07 11.85 -6.78
CA ARG A 50 13.45 11.12 -5.55
C ARG A 50 14.91 11.28 -5.15
N TYR A 51 15.79 11.62 -6.09
CA TYR A 51 17.22 11.71 -5.84
C TYR A 51 17.90 12.70 -6.80
N ALA A 52 19.08 13.18 -6.43
CA ALA A 52 19.90 14.05 -7.26
C ALA A 52 20.35 13.30 -8.53
N ALA A 53 19.97 13.81 -9.70
CA ALA A 53 20.25 13.16 -10.99
C ALA A 53 21.75 13.10 -11.36
N ASP A 54 22.61 13.77 -10.60
CA ASP A 54 24.04 13.92 -10.85
C ASP A 54 24.94 13.40 -9.71
N THR A 55 24.38 12.78 -8.67
CA THR A 55 25.14 12.47 -7.45
C THR A 55 24.85 11.06 -6.92
N LEU A 56 25.91 10.26 -6.70
CA LEU A 56 25.86 8.95 -6.04
C LEU A 56 26.63 8.94 -4.72
N LEU A 57 26.20 8.07 -3.82
CA LEU A 57 26.96 7.62 -2.66
C LEU A 57 27.55 6.24 -2.97
N VAL A 58 28.87 6.09 -2.84
CA VAL A 58 29.58 4.84 -3.11
C VAL A 58 30.46 4.48 -1.93
N ARG A 59 30.24 3.29 -1.35
CA ARG A 59 31.15 2.70 -0.38
C ARG A 59 31.98 1.61 -1.04
N PHE A 60 33.28 1.84 -1.12
CA PHE A 60 34.22 0.85 -1.63
C PHE A 60 34.60 -0.15 -0.52
N GLY A 61 34.90 -1.39 -0.91
CA GLY A 61 35.45 -2.36 0.02
C GLY A 61 36.82 -1.92 0.56
N ASP A 62 37.12 -2.28 1.80
CA ASP A 62 38.32 -1.83 2.56
C ASP A 62 39.66 -2.08 1.84
N GLN A 63 39.70 -3.04 0.93
CA GLN A 63 40.92 -3.43 0.20
C GLN A 63 41.05 -2.74 -1.16
N THR A 64 40.05 -1.97 -1.59
CA THR A 64 40.05 -1.32 -2.90
C THR A 64 40.95 -0.09 -2.85
N ALA A 65 42.06 -0.12 -3.58
CA ALA A 65 43.04 0.95 -3.55
C ALA A 65 42.50 2.24 -4.21
N PRO A 66 42.92 3.45 -3.77
CA PRO A 66 42.41 4.71 -4.34
C PRO A 66 42.52 4.82 -5.87
N ASP A 67 43.58 4.29 -6.46
CA ASP A 67 43.76 4.27 -7.92
C ASP A 67 42.73 3.36 -8.61
N GLU A 68 42.34 2.25 -7.98
CA GLU A 68 41.30 1.34 -8.49
C GLU A 68 39.91 1.96 -8.35
N GLN A 69 39.65 2.69 -7.26
CA GLN A 69 38.42 3.47 -7.07
C GLN A 69 38.30 4.52 -8.18
N ALA A 70 39.36 5.30 -8.42
CA ALA A 70 39.40 6.31 -9.47
C ALA A 70 39.22 5.68 -10.87
N GLN A 71 39.84 4.53 -11.13
CA GLN A 71 39.68 3.82 -12.39
C GLN A 71 38.23 3.34 -12.59
N LEU A 72 37.59 2.82 -11.54
CA LEU A 72 36.18 2.39 -11.62
C LEU A 72 35.26 3.57 -11.91
N LEU A 73 35.40 4.67 -11.18
CA LEU A 73 34.57 5.86 -11.37
C LEU A 73 34.77 6.51 -12.75
N SER A 74 35.99 6.45 -13.30
CA SER A 74 36.29 7.01 -14.63
C SER A 74 35.50 6.37 -15.76
N GLN A 75 35.05 5.11 -15.61
CA GLN A 75 34.22 4.41 -16.61
C GLN A 75 32.87 5.10 -16.82
N TYR A 76 32.42 5.85 -15.80
CA TYR A 76 31.16 6.57 -15.78
C TYR A 76 31.36 8.10 -15.82
N ASN A 77 32.58 8.56 -16.10
CA ASN A 77 32.99 9.96 -15.96
C ASN A 77 32.68 10.52 -14.54
N GLY A 78 32.71 9.66 -13.52
CA GLY A 78 32.46 10.02 -12.13
C GLY A 78 33.65 10.75 -11.50
N THR A 79 33.36 11.77 -10.71
CA THR A 79 34.36 12.56 -9.98
C THR A 79 34.05 12.56 -8.50
N VAL A 80 35.08 12.36 -7.67
CA VAL A 80 34.93 12.39 -6.22
C VAL A 80 34.74 13.84 -5.76
N GLU A 81 33.61 14.13 -5.13
CA GLU A 81 33.34 15.44 -4.52
C GLU A 81 33.86 15.52 -3.09
N ARG A 82 33.46 14.56 -2.24
CA ARG A 82 33.84 14.50 -0.82
C ARG A 82 33.76 13.08 -0.28
N GLN A 83 34.41 12.85 0.86
CA GLN A 83 34.30 11.60 1.63
C GLN A 83 33.46 11.80 2.90
N LEU A 84 32.61 10.82 3.20
CA LEU A 84 31.78 10.73 4.39
C LEU A 84 32.45 9.79 5.40
N GLY A 85 33.36 10.34 6.20
CA GLY A 85 34.24 9.56 7.07
C GLY A 85 33.52 8.67 8.09
N LEU A 86 32.32 9.04 8.55
CA LEU A 86 31.57 8.27 9.54
C LEU A 86 31.07 6.92 8.99
N VAL A 87 30.72 6.88 7.70
CA VAL A 87 30.12 5.70 7.04
C VAL A 87 31.06 5.05 6.01
N GLY A 88 32.24 5.63 5.80
CA GLY A 88 33.22 5.16 4.81
C GLY A 88 32.79 5.37 3.36
N ALA A 89 31.79 6.22 3.11
CA ALA A 89 31.24 6.43 1.78
C ALA A 89 31.91 7.61 1.07
N THR A 90 31.84 7.60 -0.26
CA THR A 90 32.33 8.66 -1.13
C THR A 90 31.17 9.24 -1.92
N VAL A 91 31.08 10.57 -1.95
CA VAL A 91 30.10 11.28 -2.78
C VAL A 91 30.71 11.51 -4.16
N VAL A 92 30.06 11.00 -5.18
CA VAL A 92 30.52 11.00 -6.58
C VAL A 92 29.58 11.81 -7.43
N ARG A 93 30.10 12.85 -8.10
CA ARG A 93 29.38 13.59 -9.14
C ARG A 93 29.57 12.94 -10.51
N VAL A 94 28.49 12.84 -11.28
CA VAL A 94 28.46 12.29 -12.64
C VAL A 94 27.88 13.29 -13.64
N PRO A 95 28.14 13.14 -14.96
CA PRO A 95 27.57 14.05 -15.96
C PRO A 95 26.04 14.00 -16.00
N GLU A 96 25.43 15.13 -16.34
CA GLU A 96 23.99 15.22 -16.59
C GLU A 96 23.56 14.23 -17.69
N GLY A 97 22.44 13.55 -17.46
CA GLY A 97 21.93 12.50 -18.37
C GLY A 97 22.51 11.10 -18.13
N THR A 98 23.35 10.92 -17.11
CA THR A 98 23.75 9.59 -16.63
C THR A 98 22.55 8.86 -16.04
N ASP A 99 22.33 7.60 -16.43
CA ASP A 99 21.34 6.73 -15.77
C ASP A 99 21.91 6.28 -14.42
N ILE A 100 21.55 7.03 -13.38
CA ILE A 100 22.17 6.92 -12.06
C ILE A 100 21.78 5.62 -11.34
N GLU A 101 20.56 5.12 -11.55
CA GLU A 101 20.11 3.84 -10.99
C GLU A 101 20.81 2.67 -11.65
N ALA A 102 20.94 2.70 -12.98
CA ALA A 102 21.69 1.67 -13.71
C ALA A 102 23.17 1.69 -13.31
N MET A 103 23.75 2.87 -13.10
CA MET A 103 25.12 3.01 -12.59
C MET A 103 25.25 2.48 -11.16
N ALA A 104 24.36 2.85 -10.24
CA ALA A 104 24.36 2.36 -8.86
C ALA A 104 24.24 0.83 -8.81
N SER A 105 23.36 0.26 -9.65
CA SER A 105 23.20 -1.19 -9.79
C SER A 105 24.47 -1.87 -10.33
N SER A 106 25.12 -1.26 -11.32
CA SER A 106 26.34 -1.79 -11.92
C SER A 106 27.54 -1.71 -10.96
N LEU A 107 27.66 -0.61 -10.21
CA LEU A 107 28.68 -0.44 -9.19
C LEU A 107 28.48 -1.43 -8.05
N THR A 108 27.26 -1.61 -7.55
CA THR A 108 26.94 -2.58 -6.48
C THR A 108 27.24 -4.03 -6.89
N ALA A 109 27.20 -4.34 -8.20
CA ALA A 109 27.58 -5.66 -8.71
C ALA A 109 29.11 -5.88 -8.82
N ASP A 110 29.93 -4.83 -8.69
CA ASP A 110 31.39 -4.94 -8.74
C ASP A 110 31.94 -5.39 -7.38
N PRO A 111 32.80 -6.43 -7.31
CA PRO A 111 33.32 -6.96 -6.04
C PRO A 111 34.18 -5.97 -5.24
N ARG A 112 34.57 -4.83 -5.82
CA ARG A 112 35.32 -3.76 -5.15
C ARG A 112 34.42 -2.74 -4.44
N VAL A 113 33.11 -2.82 -4.63
CA VAL A 113 32.11 -1.92 -4.07
C VAL A 113 31.27 -2.69 -3.05
N GLU A 114 31.14 -2.16 -1.85
CA GLU A 114 30.29 -2.74 -0.80
C GLU A 114 28.82 -2.40 -1.07
N TRP A 115 28.55 -1.14 -1.44
CA TRP A 115 27.27 -0.67 -1.94
C TRP A 115 27.41 0.64 -2.71
N ALA A 116 26.47 0.91 -3.62
CA ALA A 116 26.33 2.18 -4.30
C ALA A 116 24.84 2.53 -4.47
N GLU A 117 24.48 3.78 -4.19
CA GLU A 117 23.10 4.27 -4.28
C GLU A 117 23.05 5.72 -4.80
N PRO A 118 21.94 6.15 -5.42
CA PRO A 118 21.69 7.56 -5.69
C PRO A 118 21.65 8.40 -4.39
N ASP A 119 21.98 9.70 -4.48
CA ASP A 119 21.81 10.64 -3.37
C ASP A 119 20.35 11.10 -3.30
N TYR A 120 19.54 10.44 -2.47
CA TYR A 120 18.10 10.70 -2.37
C TYR A 120 17.78 12.08 -1.78
N TYR A 121 16.83 12.77 -2.41
CA TYR A 121 16.21 13.94 -1.81
C TYR A 121 15.33 13.47 -0.67
N TRP A 122 15.61 13.97 0.53
CA TRP A 122 14.68 13.88 1.65
C TRP A 122 13.75 15.09 1.58
N THR A 123 12.46 14.85 1.30
CA THR A 123 11.41 15.86 1.48
C THR A 123 10.78 15.66 2.84
N LEU A 124 10.90 16.68 3.70
CA LEU A 124 10.37 16.66 5.05
C LEU A 124 8.83 16.80 5.05
N ASN A 125 8.20 16.00 5.92
CA ASN A 125 6.87 16.16 6.51
C ASN A 125 5.68 15.58 5.73
N ALA A 126 5.45 14.28 5.88
CA ALA A 126 4.11 13.72 6.02
C ALA A 126 3.46 14.26 7.32
N VAL A 127 3.15 15.56 7.34
CA VAL A 127 2.36 16.18 8.40
C VAL A 127 0.89 16.02 8.03
N PRO A 128 0.10 15.32 8.87
CA PRO A 128 -1.31 15.12 8.61
C PRO A 128 -2.05 16.45 8.47
N ASN A 129 -3.06 16.48 7.61
CA ASN A 129 -3.92 17.65 7.42
C ASN A 129 -5.00 17.81 8.52
N ASP A 130 -4.96 16.96 9.54
CA ASP A 130 -5.93 16.88 10.63
C ASP A 130 -5.89 18.12 11.55
N PRO A 131 -7.02 18.83 11.75
CA PRO A 131 -7.04 20.16 12.37
C PRO A 131 -6.44 20.25 13.77
N ARG A 132 -6.49 19.15 14.55
CA ARG A 132 -5.97 19.12 15.92
C ARG A 132 -4.60 18.48 16.05
N PHE A 133 -3.92 18.15 14.95
CA PHE A 133 -2.58 17.54 14.99
C PHE A 133 -1.58 18.34 15.85
N ASN A 134 -1.61 19.67 15.77
CA ASN A 134 -0.71 20.53 16.56
C ASN A 134 -0.93 20.44 18.10
N GLU A 135 -2.05 19.87 18.54
CA GLU A 135 -2.33 19.62 19.97
C GLU A 135 -1.75 18.29 20.46
N LEU A 136 -1.40 17.37 19.54
CA LEU A 136 -0.93 16.02 19.83
C LEU A 136 0.56 16.01 20.17
N TRP A 137 0.90 16.63 21.29
CA TRP A 137 2.29 16.75 21.77
C TRP A 137 3.00 15.40 21.93
N GLY A 138 2.26 14.32 22.20
CA GLY A 138 2.85 12.98 22.28
C GLY A 138 3.34 12.44 20.93
N LEU A 139 2.79 12.94 19.82
CA LEU A 139 3.17 12.57 18.46
C LEU A 139 4.25 13.50 17.90
N ASN A 140 4.12 14.80 18.15
CA ASN A 140 5.05 15.82 17.69
C ASN A 140 5.09 16.99 18.69
N ASN A 141 6.19 17.14 19.42
CA ASN A 141 6.40 18.12 20.46
C ASN A 141 7.31 19.25 19.97
N THR A 142 6.69 20.36 19.62
CA THR A 142 7.38 21.59 19.20
C THR A 142 7.63 22.55 20.37
N GLY A 143 7.38 22.11 21.61
CA GLY A 143 7.37 22.96 22.81
C GLY A 143 6.00 23.59 23.11
N GLN A 144 4.93 23.07 22.49
CA GLN A 144 3.57 23.52 22.76
C GLN A 144 3.23 23.38 24.25
N LEU A 145 2.42 24.30 24.76
CA LEU A 145 1.98 24.33 26.16
C LEU A 145 3.14 24.38 27.20
N GLY A 146 4.34 24.78 26.78
CA GLY A 146 5.52 24.81 27.65
C GLY A 146 6.20 23.44 27.84
N GLY A 147 5.92 22.48 26.95
CA GLY A 147 6.62 21.21 26.86
C GLY A 147 8.09 21.38 26.47
N THR A 148 8.89 20.34 26.68
CA THR A 148 10.25 20.25 26.15
C THR A 148 10.15 19.86 24.68
N PRO A 149 10.61 20.70 23.73
CA PRO A 149 10.66 20.30 22.33
C PRO A 149 11.41 18.98 22.16
N ASP A 150 11.04 18.17 21.17
CA ASP A 150 11.70 16.89 20.84
C ASP A 150 11.47 15.77 21.88
N ALA A 151 10.60 16.02 22.87
CA ALA A 151 10.18 15.01 23.84
C ALA A 151 8.84 14.40 23.44
N ASP A 152 8.87 13.60 22.36
CA ASP A 152 7.75 12.87 21.76
C ASP A 152 8.20 11.50 21.23
N ILE A 153 7.45 10.90 20.30
CA ILE A 153 7.74 9.58 19.71
C ILE A 153 8.29 9.67 18.28
N ASP A 154 8.59 10.86 17.78
CA ASP A 154 9.04 11.13 16.40
C ASP A 154 8.06 10.60 15.33
N ALA A 155 6.74 10.84 15.53
CA ALA A 155 5.72 10.28 14.64
C ALA A 155 5.81 10.82 13.20
N PRO A 156 5.97 12.13 12.93
CA PRO A 156 6.13 12.65 11.58
C PRO A 156 7.29 12.02 10.81
N GLU A 157 8.43 11.82 11.49
CA GLU A 157 9.62 11.20 10.94
C GLU A 157 9.36 9.73 10.58
N ALA A 158 8.58 9.02 11.40
CA ALA A 158 8.16 7.66 11.09
C ALA A 158 7.20 7.62 9.89
N TRP A 159 6.27 8.58 9.79
CA TRP A 159 5.29 8.67 8.70
C TRP A 159 5.91 9.02 7.35
N ASP A 160 7.07 9.66 7.33
CA ASP A 160 7.88 9.83 6.11
C ASP A 160 8.33 8.47 5.52
N VAL A 161 8.34 7.39 6.33
CA VAL A 161 8.64 6.02 5.91
C VAL A 161 7.38 5.17 5.78
N PHE A 162 6.46 5.27 6.75
CA PHE A 162 5.30 4.40 6.84
C PHE A 162 4.19 4.98 7.74
N THR A 163 2.95 5.06 7.26
CA THR A 163 1.81 5.57 8.04
C THR A 163 0.99 4.45 8.70
N GLY A 164 0.93 3.26 8.11
CA GLY A 164 0.10 2.17 8.61
C GLY A 164 -0.07 0.99 7.65
N ASP A 165 -0.47 -0.18 8.19
CA ASP A 165 -0.87 -1.37 7.41
C ASP A 165 -2.20 -1.93 7.92
N SER A 166 -3.20 -1.99 7.05
CA SER A 166 -4.48 -2.68 7.34
C SER A 166 -4.34 -4.19 7.62
N SER A 167 -3.20 -4.80 7.28
CA SER A 167 -2.90 -6.21 7.58
C SER A 167 -2.54 -6.47 9.04
N VAL A 168 -2.18 -5.42 9.79
CA VAL A 168 -1.87 -5.49 11.23
C VAL A 168 -3.10 -5.09 12.02
N VAL A 169 -3.68 -6.06 12.73
CA VAL A 169 -4.85 -5.83 13.59
C VAL A 169 -4.40 -5.62 15.04
N VAL A 170 -4.84 -4.52 15.66
CA VAL A 170 -4.59 -4.20 17.06
C VAL A 170 -5.89 -4.37 17.86
N ALA A 171 -5.89 -5.29 18.81
CA ALA A 171 -7.03 -5.47 19.72
C ALA A 171 -6.91 -4.52 20.91
N VAL A 172 -7.95 -3.72 21.14
CA VAL A 172 -8.08 -2.84 22.32
C VAL A 172 -9.00 -3.52 23.32
N ILE A 173 -8.46 -3.92 24.48
CA ILE A 173 -9.22 -4.53 25.57
C ILE A 173 -9.48 -3.43 26.60
N ASP A 174 -10.60 -2.73 26.42
CA ASP A 174 -10.98 -1.55 27.21
C ASP A 174 -12.51 -1.49 27.38
N THR A 175 -13.06 -0.31 27.57
CA THR A 175 -14.49 0.01 27.77
C THR A 175 -15.35 -0.07 26.50
N GLY A 176 -14.74 -0.46 25.37
CA GLY A 176 -15.38 -0.50 24.05
C GLY A 176 -14.79 0.52 23.10
N ILE A 177 -15.32 0.59 21.88
CA ILE A 177 -14.96 1.61 20.89
C ILE A 177 -16.24 2.07 20.19
N ASP A 178 -16.44 3.38 20.06
CA ASP A 178 -17.43 3.93 19.12
C ASP A 178 -16.97 3.66 17.69
N TYR A 179 -17.33 2.48 17.18
CA TYR A 179 -17.01 2.05 15.83
C TYR A 179 -17.75 2.84 14.73
N ASN A 180 -18.64 3.77 15.10
CA ASN A 180 -19.27 4.71 14.18
C ASN A 180 -18.63 6.11 14.19
N HIS A 181 -17.61 6.33 15.03
CA HIS A 181 -16.94 7.62 15.15
C HIS A 181 -16.32 8.04 13.81
N GLU A 182 -16.54 9.29 13.40
CA GLU A 182 -16.14 9.79 12.07
C GLU A 182 -14.64 9.67 11.79
N ASP A 183 -13.85 9.70 12.85
CA ASP A 183 -12.38 9.64 12.82
C ASP A 183 -11.80 8.24 13.10
N LEU A 184 -12.65 7.21 13.25
CA LEU A 184 -12.22 5.82 13.54
C LEU A 184 -12.87 4.78 12.64
N ALA A 185 -14.10 5.02 12.17
CA ALA A 185 -14.90 4.01 11.48
C ALA A 185 -14.21 3.39 10.25
N ALA A 186 -13.34 4.15 9.56
CA ALA A 186 -12.61 3.64 8.41
C ALA A 186 -11.45 2.69 8.79
N ASN A 187 -10.89 2.84 10.00
CA ASN A 187 -9.80 2.02 10.52
C ASN A 187 -10.30 0.89 11.44
N MET A 188 -11.60 0.82 11.72
CA MET A 188 -12.19 -0.27 12.49
C MET A 188 -12.08 -1.60 11.74
N TRP A 189 -11.43 -2.57 12.38
CA TRP A 189 -11.38 -3.94 11.90
C TRP A 189 -12.79 -4.54 11.88
N ARG A 190 -13.07 -5.32 10.83
CA ARG A 190 -14.33 -6.07 10.68
C ARG A 190 -14.02 -7.56 10.62
N ASN A 191 -14.75 -8.34 11.41
CA ASN A 191 -14.62 -9.78 11.43
C ASN A 191 -15.01 -10.37 10.06
N PRO A 192 -14.07 -10.95 9.28
CA PRO A 192 -14.39 -11.56 8.00
C PRO A 192 -15.14 -12.90 8.15
N GLY A 193 -15.22 -13.45 9.37
CA GLY A 193 -15.99 -14.65 9.70
C GLY A 193 -17.49 -14.43 9.75
N GLU A 194 -17.95 -13.19 9.94
CA GLU A 194 -19.35 -12.86 10.22
C GLU A 194 -20.09 -12.21 9.04
N ILE A 195 -21.40 -12.44 8.99
CA ILE A 195 -22.37 -11.80 8.10
C ILE A 195 -23.20 -10.85 8.95
N PRO A 196 -22.95 -9.52 8.88
CA PRO A 196 -23.58 -8.57 9.78
C PRO A 196 -25.12 -8.64 9.81
N GLY A 197 -25.67 -8.97 10.97
CA GLY A 197 -27.10 -8.89 11.28
C GLY A 197 -27.93 -10.06 10.74
N ASP A 198 -27.31 -11.21 10.49
CA ASP A 198 -28.04 -12.42 10.11
C ASP A 198 -28.56 -13.21 11.34
N GLY A 199 -28.09 -12.87 12.54
CA GLY A 199 -28.47 -13.49 13.81
C GLY A 199 -27.87 -14.87 14.03
N ILE A 200 -26.76 -15.19 13.35
CA ILE A 200 -26.08 -16.48 13.37
C ILE A 200 -24.60 -16.26 13.74
N ASP A 201 -24.10 -17.01 14.71
CA ASP A 201 -22.65 -17.19 14.93
C ASP A 201 -22.06 -17.97 13.74
N ASN A 202 -21.49 -17.26 12.77
CA ASN A 202 -21.10 -17.84 11.48
C ASN A 202 -19.78 -18.63 11.58
N GLU A 203 -18.92 -18.28 12.53
CA GLU A 203 -17.64 -18.95 12.76
C GLU A 203 -17.62 -19.94 13.94
N GLY A 204 -18.70 -20.01 14.72
CA GLY A 204 -18.88 -20.94 15.83
C GLY A 204 -18.05 -20.59 17.07
N ASN A 205 -17.76 -19.31 17.29
CA ASN A 205 -16.90 -18.83 18.37
C ASN A 205 -17.67 -18.61 19.70
N GLY A 206 -19.00 -18.70 19.68
CA GLY A 206 -19.90 -18.50 20.82
C GLY A 206 -20.55 -17.12 20.89
N TYR A 207 -20.22 -16.21 19.97
CA TYR A 207 -20.75 -14.86 19.88
C TYR A 207 -21.51 -14.69 18.55
N ILE A 208 -22.67 -14.05 18.59
CA ILE A 208 -23.55 -13.90 17.43
C ILE A 208 -23.34 -12.49 16.88
N ASP A 209 -23.01 -12.36 15.60
CA ASP A 209 -22.83 -11.06 14.93
C ASP A 209 -21.71 -10.19 15.56
N ASP A 210 -20.56 -10.76 15.97
CA ASP A 210 -19.42 -10.05 16.58
C ASP A 210 -18.55 -9.29 15.56
N VAL A 211 -19.22 -8.48 14.73
CA VAL A 211 -18.66 -7.80 13.55
C VAL A 211 -17.44 -6.94 13.87
N TYR A 212 -17.41 -6.29 15.03
CA TYR A 212 -16.32 -5.40 15.46
C TYR A 212 -15.58 -5.89 16.70
N GLY A 213 -15.98 -7.03 17.26
CA GLY A 213 -15.51 -7.53 18.55
C GLY A 213 -16.66 -7.87 19.48
N ILE A 214 -16.36 -8.00 20.77
CA ILE A 214 -17.27 -8.49 21.80
C ILE A 214 -17.25 -7.60 23.03
N ASP A 215 -18.33 -7.61 23.81
CA ASP A 215 -18.37 -7.07 25.18
C ASP A 215 -18.52 -8.22 26.19
N PRO A 216 -17.41 -8.69 26.80
CA PRO A 216 -17.46 -9.73 27.82
C PRO A 216 -18.11 -9.30 29.14
N TRP A 217 -18.25 -7.98 29.38
CA TRP A 217 -18.90 -7.47 30.59
C TRP A 217 -20.43 -7.48 30.44
N GLY A 218 -20.93 -7.06 29.28
CA GLY A 218 -22.33 -7.15 28.87
C GLY A 218 -22.80 -8.57 28.51
N ASP A 219 -21.86 -9.48 28.25
CA ASP A 219 -22.10 -10.83 27.72
C ASP A 219 -22.81 -10.80 26.35
N ASP A 220 -22.33 -9.90 25.47
CA ASP A 220 -22.85 -9.74 24.11
C ASP A 220 -21.74 -9.45 23.08
N SER A 221 -22.17 -9.20 21.84
CA SER A 221 -21.33 -9.06 20.65
C SER A 221 -21.28 -7.63 20.13
N ASP A 222 -21.61 -6.65 20.98
CA ASP A 222 -21.60 -5.22 20.63
C ASP A 222 -20.57 -4.47 21.48
N PRO A 223 -19.33 -4.27 20.98
CA PRO A 223 -18.27 -3.59 21.73
C PRO A 223 -18.42 -2.05 21.71
N MET A 224 -19.64 -1.54 21.55
CA MET A 224 -19.91 -0.10 21.56
C MET A 224 -19.51 0.49 22.91
N ASP A 225 -18.72 1.55 22.86
CA ASP A 225 -18.19 2.19 24.07
C ASP A 225 -19.30 2.84 24.91
N ASP A 226 -19.24 2.65 26.23
CA ASP A 226 -20.14 3.27 27.22
C ASP A 226 -19.45 4.26 28.17
N ASN A 227 -18.13 4.47 28.00
CA ASN A 227 -17.29 5.29 28.88
C ASN A 227 -16.47 6.38 28.18
N ASP A 228 -16.23 6.26 26.87
CA ASP A 228 -15.33 7.07 26.03
C ASP A 228 -13.82 6.76 26.19
N HIS A 229 -13.41 6.01 27.22
CA HIS A 229 -12.00 5.73 27.49
C HIS A 229 -11.39 4.84 26.40
N GLY A 230 -12.09 3.78 25.99
CA GLY A 230 -11.62 2.86 24.97
C GLY A 230 -11.61 3.50 23.58
N THR A 231 -12.59 4.34 23.26
CA THR A 231 -12.60 5.18 22.05
C THR A 231 -11.41 6.14 22.03
N HIS A 232 -11.07 6.76 23.17
CA HIS A 232 -9.89 7.63 23.26
C HIS A 232 -8.57 6.86 23.06
N VAL A 233 -8.46 5.65 23.63
CA VAL A 233 -7.31 4.76 23.41
C VAL A 233 -7.21 4.38 21.94
N ALA A 234 -8.32 3.96 21.32
CA ALA A 234 -8.38 3.60 19.91
C ALA A 234 -8.00 4.79 19.01
N GLY A 235 -8.48 6.00 19.31
CA GLY A 235 -8.11 7.22 18.59
C GLY A 235 -6.61 7.51 18.63
N THR A 236 -5.97 7.31 19.79
CA THR A 236 -4.52 7.49 19.92
C THR A 236 -3.75 6.49 19.05
N ILE A 237 -4.24 5.26 18.93
CA ILE A 237 -3.62 4.21 18.13
C ILE A 237 -3.87 4.42 16.64
N GLY A 238 -5.13 4.70 16.27
CA GLY A 238 -5.68 4.38 14.95
C GLY A 238 -6.67 5.39 14.38
N ALA A 239 -6.74 6.62 14.90
CA ALA A 239 -7.55 7.66 14.26
C ALA A 239 -7.07 7.88 12.80
N VAL A 240 -8.03 8.08 11.90
CA VAL A 240 -7.80 8.17 10.46
C VAL A 240 -7.09 9.48 10.13
N GLY A 241 -5.87 9.40 9.65
CA GLY A 241 -5.09 10.59 9.29
C GLY A 241 -5.39 11.09 7.88
N ASP A 242 -5.01 12.34 7.63
CA ASP A 242 -5.21 13.06 6.37
C ASP A 242 -6.67 13.16 5.89
N ASN A 243 -7.63 12.99 6.79
CA ASN A 243 -9.05 13.07 6.45
C ASN A 243 -9.63 14.48 6.65
N GLY A 244 -8.88 15.39 7.28
CA GLY A 244 -9.24 16.78 7.53
C GLY A 244 -10.21 16.96 8.70
N ILE A 245 -10.31 15.97 9.58
CA ILE A 245 -11.21 15.88 10.73
C ILE A 245 -10.34 15.62 11.97
N GLY A 246 -10.87 15.99 13.15
CA GLY A 246 -10.35 15.50 14.42
C GLY A 246 -8.82 15.50 14.60
N VAL A 247 -8.30 14.31 14.88
CA VAL A 247 -6.92 13.98 15.28
C VAL A 247 -6.38 12.87 14.37
N VAL A 248 -5.13 12.47 14.57
CA VAL A 248 -4.50 11.35 13.85
C VAL A 248 -3.97 10.32 14.84
N GLY A 249 -4.06 9.04 14.49
CA GLY A 249 -3.48 7.95 15.26
C GLY A 249 -1.97 7.84 15.03
N VAL A 250 -1.28 7.11 15.91
CA VAL A 250 0.12 6.73 15.66
C VAL A 250 0.25 5.94 14.35
N ASN A 251 -0.72 5.07 14.06
CA ASN A 251 -0.86 4.30 12.83
C ASN A 251 -2.15 4.73 12.15
N TRP A 252 -2.10 5.24 10.93
CA TRP A 252 -3.22 5.92 10.30
C TRP A 252 -3.37 5.66 8.80
#